data_AF-A0A1C3TQ18-F1
#
_entry.id   AF-A0A1C3TQ18-F1
#
_cell.length_a   1.000
_cell.length_b   1.000
_cell.length_c   1.000
_cell.angle_alpha   90.00
_cell.angle_beta   90.00
_cell.angle_gamma   90.00
#
_symmetry.space_group_name_H-M   'P 1'
#
loop_
_entity.id
_entity.type
_entity.pdbx_description
1 polymer ?
#
loop_
_entity_poly.entity_id
_entity_poly.type
_entity_poly.pdbx_seq_one_letter_code
_entity_poly.pdbx_strand_id
1 'polypeptide(L)'
;MEIRTAVRTGDTPPRERAQARRRPPRVLVTTPESLYVLPGSVSGRDALRHVRTVIVDEIYALAANTRGSHLALSLQRLQQLCAAPPLRIGLSATQKPIGAIARFLVGSAAVQAVQPHCAIVDIGYARARDLALEVPPTPLSVSMCNDQWQQMYARLAELVRAHRTALVFVNTRRMAERTARHVGELLGNDAVAAHHGSLAREARLLAEQRLKAGQLQVLVVTASL
;
A
#
# COMPACT_ATOMS: atom_id res chain seq x y z
N MET A 1 10.19 29.71 1.92
CA MET A 1 10.29 28.96 0.63
C MET A 1 9.36 27.74 0.71
N GLU A 2 8.26 27.74 -0.03
CA GLU A 2 7.19 26.74 0.12
C GLU A 2 7.54 25.39 -0.54
N ILE A 3 7.39 24.27 0.19
CA ILE A 3 7.61 22.90 -0.34
C ILE A 3 6.30 22.41 -0.94
N ARG A 4 6.24 22.30 -2.27
CA ARG A 4 5.07 21.80 -3.00
C ARG A 4 5.13 20.29 -3.16
N THR A 5 4.04 19.62 -2.80
CA THR A 5 3.85 18.18 -2.99
C THR A 5 2.78 17.94 -4.06
N ALA A 6 2.85 16.83 -4.77
CA ALA A 6 1.76 16.37 -5.63
C ALA A 6 1.69 14.85 -5.66
N VAL A 7 0.49 14.32 -5.90
CA VAL A 7 0.24 12.88 -6.08
C VAL A 7 -0.07 12.63 -7.55
N ARG A 8 0.65 11.68 -8.17
CA ARG A 8 0.47 11.25 -9.56
C ARG A 8 0.22 9.76 -9.61
N THR A 9 -1.05 9.39 -9.70
CA THR A 9 -1.50 8.00 -9.89
C THR A 9 -2.44 7.92 -11.10
N GLY A 10 -2.99 6.72 -11.36
CA GLY A 10 -4.08 6.55 -12.33
C GLY A 10 -5.31 7.40 -11.99
N ASP A 11 -5.55 7.61 -10.69
CA ASP A 11 -6.71 8.34 -10.17
C ASP A 11 -6.55 9.87 -10.20
N THR A 12 -5.36 10.41 -10.52
CA THR A 12 -5.14 11.88 -10.55
C THR A 12 -5.97 12.52 -11.68
N PRO A 13 -6.85 13.50 -11.37
CA PRO A 13 -7.65 14.20 -12.38
C PRO A 13 -6.80 14.93 -13.44
N PRO A 14 -7.26 15.08 -14.69
CA PRO A 14 -6.52 15.78 -15.74
C PRO A 14 -6.10 17.21 -15.35
N ARG A 15 -6.96 17.93 -14.62
CA ARG A 15 -6.69 19.29 -14.12
C ARG A 15 -5.48 19.34 -13.19
N GLU A 16 -5.38 18.42 -12.24
CA GLU A 16 -4.24 18.32 -11.31
C GLU A 16 -2.96 17.94 -12.06
N ARG A 17 -3.04 17.04 -13.06
CA ARG A 17 -1.89 16.71 -13.92
C ARG A 17 -1.37 17.93 -14.68
N ALA A 18 -2.28 18.74 -15.23
CA ALA A 18 -1.93 19.95 -15.95
C ALA A 18 -1.32 21.01 -15.02
N GLN A 19 -1.84 21.15 -13.80
CA GLN A 19 -1.28 22.04 -12.78
C GLN A 19 0.12 21.61 -12.37
N ALA A 20 0.34 20.31 -12.09
CA ALA A 20 1.66 19.77 -11.75
C ALA A 20 2.68 19.96 -12.88
N ARG A 21 2.25 19.97 -14.16
CA ARG A 21 3.10 20.30 -15.30
C ARG A 21 3.51 21.78 -15.33
N ARG A 22 2.54 22.68 -15.15
CA ARG A 22 2.79 24.13 -15.14
C ARG A 22 3.64 24.56 -13.95
N ARG A 23 3.44 23.92 -12.79
CA ARG A 23 4.11 24.23 -11.54
C ARG A 23 4.64 22.94 -10.92
N PRO A 24 5.84 22.48 -11.33
CA PRO A 24 6.40 21.23 -10.87
C PRO A 24 6.48 21.15 -9.33
N PRO A 25 6.04 20.03 -8.73
CA PRO A 25 6.19 19.78 -7.31
C PRO A 25 7.67 19.51 -6.97
N ARG A 26 8.07 19.76 -5.73
CA ARG A 26 9.37 19.34 -5.21
C ARG A 26 9.35 17.88 -4.77
N VAL A 27 8.18 17.41 -4.33
CA VAL A 27 7.96 16.02 -3.91
C VAL A 27 6.80 15.46 -4.73
N LEU A 28 7.07 14.41 -5.49
CA LEU A 28 6.09 13.69 -6.28
C LEU A 28 5.86 12.31 -5.68
N VAL A 29 4.65 12.05 -5.20
CA VAL A 29 4.22 10.71 -4.79
C VAL A 29 3.56 10.03 -5.99
N THR A 30 4.04 8.86 -6.40
CA THR A 30 3.56 8.17 -7.60
C THR A 30 3.58 6.66 -7.40
N THR A 31 2.85 5.92 -8.24
CA THR A 31 2.98 4.46 -8.31
C THR A 31 4.05 4.04 -9.34
N PRO A 32 4.57 2.79 -9.28
CA PRO A 32 5.47 2.27 -10.31
C PRO A 32 4.90 2.36 -11.74
N GLU A 33 3.61 2.10 -11.90
CA GLU A 33 2.92 2.15 -13.19
C GLU A 33 2.86 3.59 -13.72
N SER A 34 2.56 4.55 -12.85
CA SER A 34 2.53 5.96 -13.22
C SER A 34 3.92 6.50 -13.53
N LEU A 35 4.95 6.06 -12.79
CA LEU A 35 6.35 6.39 -13.06
C LEU A 35 6.79 5.90 -14.43
N TYR A 36 6.38 4.70 -14.86
CA TYR A 36 6.71 4.18 -16.19
C TYR A 36 6.15 5.01 -17.34
N VAL A 37 4.95 5.57 -17.17
CA VAL A 37 4.28 6.39 -18.19
C VAL A 37 4.93 7.77 -18.32
N LEU A 38 5.40 8.36 -17.23
CA LEU A 38 5.91 9.74 -17.22
C LEU A 38 7.06 10.00 -18.23
N PRO A 39 8.13 9.19 -18.28
CA PRO A 39 9.21 9.34 -19.27
C PRO A 39 8.78 9.20 -20.73
N GLY A 40 7.58 8.65 -21.00
CA GLY A 40 7.03 8.53 -22.35
C GLY A 40 6.72 9.88 -23.02
N SER A 41 6.58 10.96 -22.25
CA SER A 41 6.28 12.31 -22.76
C SER A 41 7.46 13.28 -22.59
N VAL A 42 7.62 14.24 -23.50
CA VAL A 42 8.64 15.31 -23.42
C VAL A 42 8.55 16.03 -22.07
N SER A 43 7.35 16.53 -21.73
CA SER A 43 7.09 17.21 -20.46
C SER A 43 7.39 16.37 -19.22
N GLY A 44 7.17 15.05 -19.29
CA GLY A 44 7.45 14.17 -18.16
C GLY A 44 8.95 13.95 -18.00
N ARG A 45 9.68 13.88 -19.12
CA ARG A 45 11.15 13.86 -19.10
C ARG A 45 11.73 15.15 -18.52
N ASP A 46 11.20 16.31 -18.93
CA ASP A 46 11.63 17.61 -18.39
C ASP A 46 11.38 17.74 -16.89
N ALA A 47 10.26 17.21 -16.40
CA ALA A 47 9.97 17.19 -14.97
C ALA A 47 10.91 16.27 -14.19
N LEU A 48 11.25 15.11 -14.75
CA LEU A 48 12.01 14.06 -14.06
C LEU A 48 13.53 14.22 -14.15
N ARG A 49 14.08 14.95 -15.13
CA ARG A 49 15.55 15.12 -15.30
C ARG A 49 16.27 15.78 -14.10
N HIS A 50 15.50 16.43 -13.23
CA HIS A 50 16.00 17.12 -12.03
C HIS A 50 15.85 16.30 -10.74
N VAL A 51 15.37 15.06 -10.83
CA VAL A 51 15.20 14.19 -9.65
C VAL A 51 16.56 13.89 -9.04
N ARG A 52 16.68 14.14 -7.74
CA ARG A 52 17.90 13.87 -6.95
C ARG A 52 17.75 12.66 -6.04
N THR A 53 16.52 12.34 -5.66
CA THR A 53 16.22 11.28 -4.70
C THR A 53 14.97 10.52 -5.13
N VAL A 54 15.02 9.20 -5.01
CA VAL A 54 13.90 8.30 -5.22
C VAL A 54 13.72 7.46 -3.97
N ILE A 55 12.52 7.52 -3.41
CA ILE A 55 12.13 6.70 -2.26
C ILE A 55 11.20 5.60 -2.78
N VAL A 56 11.60 4.34 -2.57
CA VAL A 56 10.81 3.16 -2.87
C VAL A 56 10.27 2.61 -1.57
N ASP A 57 9.04 2.98 -1.27
CA ASP A 57 8.33 2.48 -0.09
C ASP A 57 7.81 1.05 -0.32
N GLU A 58 7.74 0.27 0.76
CA GLU A 58 7.38 -1.15 0.78
C GLU A 58 8.03 -1.98 -0.35
N ILE A 59 9.33 -1.80 -0.54
CA ILE A 59 10.08 -2.38 -1.65
C ILE A 59 10.01 -3.92 -1.69
N TYR A 60 9.79 -4.57 -0.54
CA TYR A 60 9.63 -6.02 -0.44
C TYR A 60 8.41 -6.53 -1.21
N ALA A 61 7.32 -5.75 -1.26
CA ALA A 61 6.10 -6.12 -1.96
C ALA A 61 6.27 -6.09 -3.49
N LEU A 62 7.33 -5.44 -3.99
CA LEU A 62 7.62 -5.32 -5.41
C LEU A 62 8.71 -6.30 -5.85
N ALA A 63 9.72 -6.56 -5.01
CA ALA A 63 10.92 -7.30 -5.39
C ALA A 63 10.65 -8.72 -5.94
N ALA A 64 9.56 -9.37 -5.51
CA ALA A 64 9.25 -10.75 -5.87
C ALA A 64 8.23 -10.92 -7.02
N ASN A 65 7.87 -9.85 -7.75
CA ASN A 65 6.87 -9.93 -8.82
C ASN A 65 7.23 -9.11 -10.07
N THR A 66 6.40 -9.26 -11.11
CA THR A 66 6.56 -8.57 -12.40
C THR A 66 6.52 -7.05 -12.29
N ARG A 67 5.80 -6.51 -11.29
CA ARG A 67 5.79 -5.06 -11.01
C ARG A 67 7.17 -4.60 -10.53
N GLY A 68 7.88 -5.42 -9.75
CA GLY A 68 9.27 -5.18 -9.38
C GLY A 68 10.20 -5.09 -10.59
N SER A 69 10.12 -6.06 -11.51
CA SER A 69 10.92 -6.05 -12.74
C SER A 69 10.68 -4.76 -13.55
N HIS A 70 9.42 -4.34 -13.63
CA HIS A 70 9.04 -3.11 -14.32
C HIS A 70 9.53 -1.84 -13.61
N LEU A 71 9.47 -1.80 -12.27
CA LEU A 71 10.04 -0.71 -11.49
C LEU A 71 11.55 -0.62 -11.70
N ALA A 72 12.27 -1.75 -11.65
CA ALA A 72 13.71 -1.78 -11.84
C ALA A 72 14.12 -1.15 -13.18
N LEU A 73 13.44 -1.50 -14.27
CA LEU A 73 13.65 -0.88 -15.59
C LEU A 73 13.30 0.61 -15.60
N SER A 74 12.20 0.99 -14.96
CA SER A 74 11.77 2.39 -14.86
C SER A 74 12.79 3.25 -14.10
N LEU A 75 13.40 2.72 -13.04
CA LEU A 75 14.47 3.39 -12.29
C LEU A 75 15.75 3.55 -13.11
N GLN A 76 16.10 2.56 -13.93
CA GLN A 76 17.24 2.69 -14.85
C GLN A 76 16.99 3.77 -15.91
N ARG A 77 15.79 3.82 -16.49
CA ARG A 77 15.40 4.88 -17.44
C ARG A 77 15.42 6.26 -16.79
N LEU A 78 14.95 6.37 -15.53
CA LEU A 78 15.03 7.61 -14.76
C LEU A 78 16.48 8.04 -14.52
N GLN A 79 17.34 7.10 -14.14
CA GLN A 79 18.76 7.37 -13.93
C GLN A 79 19.44 7.90 -15.20
N GLN A 80 19.16 7.31 -16.37
CA GLN A 80 19.70 7.77 -17.66
C GLN A 80 19.17 9.15 -18.07
N LEU A 81 17.99 9.53 -17.59
CA LEU A 81 17.40 10.85 -17.86
C LEU A 81 17.99 11.96 -16.98
N CYS A 82 18.47 11.63 -15.78
CA CYS A 82 19.02 12.59 -14.83
C CYS A 82 20.49 12.88 -15.14
N ALA A 83 20.95 14.11 -14.86
CA ALA A 83 22.35 14.48 -15.06
C ALA A 83 23.32 13.70 -14.16
N ALA A 84 22.85 13.22 -13.01
CA ALA A 84 23.55 12.32 -12.11
C ALA A 84 22.59 11.24 -11.62
N PRO A 85 23.09 10.04 -11.26
CA PRO A 85 22.25 8.99 -10.69
C PRO A 85 21.55 9.48 -9.41
N PRO A 86 20.21 9.37 -9.31
CA PRO A 86 19.51 9.79 -8.11
C PRO A 86 19.84 8.88 -6.93
N LEU A 87 19.90 9.45 -5.72
CA LEU A 87 19.98 8.69 -4.48
C LEU A 87 18.72 7.81 -4.35
N ARG A 88 18.92 6.51 -4.15
CA ARG A 88 17.82 5.56 -3.96
C ARG A 88 17.71 5.19 -2.49
N ILE A 89 16.50 5.31 -1.93
CA ILE A 89 16.19 4.93 -0.55
C ILE A 89 15.08 3.89 -0.62
N GLY A 90 15.30 2.70 -0.07
CA GLY A 90 14.30 1.65 0.04
C GLY A 90 13.79 1.55 1.46
N LEU A 91 12.47 1.45 1.64
CA LEU A 91 11.82 1.26 2.94
C LEU A 91 11.07 -0.07 2.94
N SER A 92 11.15 -0.81 4.05
CA SER A 92 10.44 -2.08 4.24
C SER A 92 10.27 -2.38 5.72
N ALA A 93 9.06 -2.71 6.14
CA ALA A 93 8.78 -3.14 7.51
C ALA A 93 9.17 -4.61 7.77
N THR A 94 9.13 -5.46 6.73
CA THR A 94 9.42 -6.90 6.84
C THR A 94 10.28 -7.34 5.67
N GLN A 95 11.53 -7.75 5.93
CA GLN A 95 12.42 -8.21 4.87
C GLN A 95 13.33 -9.34 5.30
N LYS A 96 13.26 -10.45 4.56
CA LYS A 96 14.24 -11.55 4.62
C LYS A 96 14.41 -12.13 3.22
N PRO A 97 15.64 -12.19 2.64
CA PRO A 97 16.88 -11.58 3.12
C PRO A 97 17.05 -10.12 2.67
N ILE A 98 17.42 -9.23 3.60
CA ILE A 98 17.64 -7.78 3.38
C ILE A 98 18.64 -7.48 2.24
N GLY A 99 19.67 -8.32 2.09
CA GLY A 99 20.65 -8.19 1.01
C GLY A 99 20.05 -8.35 -0.39
N ALA A 100 19.03 -9.21 -0.56
CA ALA A 100 18.37 -9.37 -1.86
C ALA A 100 17.57 -8.12 -2.24
N ILE A 101 16.88 -7.52 -1.26
CA ILE A 101 16.15 -6.26 -1.44
C ILE A 101 17.11 -5.11 -1.75
N ALA A 102 18.23 -5.03 -1.04
CA ALA A 102 19.26 -4.04 -1.30
C ALA A 102 19.85 -4.17 -2.72
N ARG A 103 20.13 -5.40 -3.19
CA ARG A 103 20.53 -5.64 -4.59
C ARG A 103 19.48 -5.19 -5.60
N PHE A 104 18.20 -5.45 -5.33
CA PHE A 104 17.10 -4.98 -6.17
C PHE A 104 17.04 -3.45 -6.25
N LEU A 105 17.22 -2.75 -5.12
CA LEU A 105 17.20 -1.29 -5.04
C LEU A 105 18.35 -0.64 -5.85
N VAL A 106 19.58 -1.11 -5.66
CA VAL A 106 20.76 -0.49 -6.29
C VAL A 106 20.92 -0.90 -7.77
N GLY A 107 20.41 -2.08 -8.13
CA GLY A 107 20.57 -2.65 -9.48
C GLY A 107 21.95 -3.27 -9.71
N SER A 108 22.07 -4.06 -10.78
CA SER A 108 23.25 -4.92 -11.03
C SER A 108 24.58 -4.17 -11.11
N ALA A 109 24.59 -2.96 -11.68
CA ALA A 109 25.81 -2.16 -11.84
C ALA A 109 26.44 -1.72 -10.50
N ALA A 110 25.66 -1.73 -9.42
CA ALA A 110 26.09 -1.35 -8.08
C ALA A 110 26.18 -2.55 -7.13
N VAL A 111 26.41 -3.76 -7.67
CA VAL A 111 26.65 -4.99 -6.89
C VAL A 111 28.07 -5.48 -7.18
N GLN A 112 28.93 -5.51 -6.15
CA GLN A 112 30.29 -6.05 -6.22
C GLN A 112 30.35 -7.37 -5.46
N ALA A 113 30.78 -8.46 -6.11
CA ALA A 113 30.91 -9.78 -5.48
C ALA A 113 29.70 -10.16 -4.60
N VAL A 114 28.48 -9.93 -5.10
CA VAL A 114 27.17 -10.20 -4.45
C VAL A 114 26.75 -9.16 -3.38
N GLN A 115 27.63 -8.25 -2.97
CA GLN A 115 27.34 -7.18 -2.02
C GLN A 115 26.77 -5.94 -2.71
N PRO A 116 25.58 -5.46 -2.30
CA PRO A 116 25.02 -4.21 -2.82
C PRO A 116 25.79 -3.01 -2.25
N HIS A 117 26.11 -2.05 -3.12
CA HIS A 117 26.75 -0.79 -2.73
C HIS A 117 25.72 0.19 -2.16
N CYS A 118 25.21 -0.11 -0.97
CA CYS A 118 24.38 0.78 -0.17
C CYS A 118 24.54 0.53 1.34
N ALA A 119 24.21 1.55 2.13
CA ALA A 119 24.08 1.37 3.58
C ALA A 119 22.79 0.62 3.89
N ILE A 120 22.88 -0.43 4.69
CA ILE A 120 21.74 -1.19 5.20
C ILE A 120 21.53 -0.77 6.66
N VAL A 121 20.37 -0.19 6.95
CA VAL A 121 19.96 0.19 8.30
C VAL A 121 18.87 -0.76 8.76
N ASP A 122 19.24 -1.72 9.61
CA ASP A 122 18.30 -2.65 10.25
C ASP A 122 18.22 -2.33 11.75
N ILE A 123 17.09 -1.76 12.16
CA ILE A 123 16.84 -1.35 13.54
C ILE A 123 16.18 -2.45 14.38
N GLY A 124 15.97 -3.65 13.83
CA GLY A 124 15.48 -4.81 14.58
C GLY A 124 14.15 -4.55 15.31
N TYR A 125 13.04 -4.47 14.58
CA TYR A 125 11.74 -4.19 15.20
C TYR A 125 11.01 -5.49 15.59
N ALA A 126 11.14 -5.91 16.85
CA ALA A 126 10.34 -6.98 17.43
C ALA A 126 9.42 -6.38 18.50
N ARG A 127 8.24 -5.90 18.11
CA ARG A 127 7.17 -5.68 19.09
C ARG A 127 6.54 -7.03 19.44
N ALA A 128 6.33 -7.27 20.73
CA ALA A 128 5.47 -8.36 21.17
C ALA A 128 4.08 -8.19 20.54
N ARG A 129 3.57 -9.25 19.92
CA ARG A 129 2.24 -9.27 19.32
C ARG A 129 1.37 -10.17 20.18
N ASP A 130 0.20 -9.68 20.57
CA ASP A 130 -0.85 -10.51 21.14
C ASP A 130 -1.55 -11.23 19.99
N LEU A 131 -1.23 -12.52 19.81
CA LEU A 131 -1.71 -13.33 18.71
C LEU A 131 -2.57 -14.45 19.28
N ALA A 132 -3.82 -14.54 18.80
CA ALA A 132 -4.75 -15.60 19.14
C ALA A 132 -5.29 -16.25 17.86
N LEU A 133 -5.55 -17.55 17.94
CA LEU A 133 -6.31 -18.29 16.94
C LEU A 133 -7.68 -18.62 17.53
N GLU A 134 -8.73 -18.15 16.88
CA GLU A 134 -10.10 -18.45 17.27
C GLU A 134 -10.77 -19.35 16.23
N VAL A 135 -11.53 -20.33 16.71
CA VAL A 135 -12.25 -21.31 15.89
C VAL A 135 -13.71 -21.34 16.38
N PRO A 136 -14.71 -21.46 15.49
CA PRO A 136 -16.09 -21.64 15.91
C PRO A 136 -16.24 -22.84 16.85
N PRO A 137 -17.17 -22.80 17.83
CA PRO A 137 -17.40 -23.90 18.77
C PRO A 137 -17.94 -25.18 18.11
N THR A 138 -18.35 -25.11 16.84
CA THR A 138 -18.78 -26.26 16.06
C THR A 138 -17.61 -26.91 15.29
N PRO A 139 -17.63 -28.25 15.07
CA PRO A 139 -16.61 -28.92 14.28
C PRO A 139 -16.42 -28.29 12.88
N LEU A 140 -15.16 -28.06 12.52
CA LEU A 140 -14.81 -27.56 11.20
C LEU A 140 -15.15 -28.59 10.13
N SER A 141 -15.66 -28.11 8.99
CA SER A 141 -15.92 -28.92 7.80
C SER A 141 -15.21 -28.30 6.59
N VAL A 142 -15.27 -28.97 5.44
CA VAL A 142 -14.64 -28.51 4.18
C VAL A 142 -15.13 -27.11 3.77
N SER A 143 -16.35 -26.73 4.16
CA SER A 143 -16.92 -25.41 3.89
C SER A 143 -17.73 -24.92 5.08
N MET A 144 -17.49 -23.70 5.54
CA MET A 144 -18.27 -23.14 6.63
C MET A 144 -19.75 -23.01 6.25
N CYS A 145 -20.64 -23.63 7.04
CA CYS A 145 -22.07 -23.47 6.89
C CYS A 145 -22.52 -22.07 7.33
N ASN A 146 -23.78 -21.71 7.05
CA ASN A 146 -24.31 -20.39 7.42
C ASN A 146 -24.25 -20.14 8.93
N ASP A 147 -24.55 -21.15 9.76
CA ASP A 147 -24.51 -21.00 11.21
C ASP A 147 -23.09 -20.74 11.72
N GLN A 148 -22.09 -21.38 11.12
CA GLN A 148 -20.67 -21.11 11.42
C GLN A 148 -20.27 -19.68 11.06
N TRP A 149 -20.74 -19.17 9.92
CA TRP A 149 -20.51 -17.77 9.55
C TRP A 149 -21.17 -16.81 10.53
N GLN A 150 -22.41 -17.08 10.96
CA GLN A 150 -23.11 -16.25 11.94
C GLN A 150 -22.38 -16.22 13.29
N GLN A 151 -21.91 -17.36 13.77
CA GLN A 151 -21.08 -17.43 14.99
C GLN A 151 -19.80 -16.60 14.86
N MET A 152 -19.13 -16.68 13.71
CA MET A 152 -17.93 -15.89 13.45
C MET A 152 -18.25 -14.38 13.37
N TYR A 153 -19.36 -13.95 12.75
CA TYR A 153 -19.74 -12.53 12.72
C TYR A 153 -20.10 -12.01 14.12
N ALA A 154 -20.80 -12.81 14.93
CA ALA A 154 -21.08 -12.47 16.33
C ALA A 154 -19.79 -12.29 17.13
N ARG A 155 -18.84 -13.22 16.95
CA ARG A 155 -17.53 -13.13 17.61
C ARG A 155 -16.72 -11.93 17.15
N LEU A 156 -16.72 -11.62 15.86
CA LEU A 156 -16.10 -10.40 15.33
C LEU A 156 -16.73 -9.15 15.95
N ALA A 157 -18.06 -9.09 16.07
CA ALA A 157 -18.76 -7.96 16.68
C ALA A 157 -18.38 -7.77 18.16
N GLU A 158 -18.23 -8.86 18.92
CA GLU A 158 -17.71 -8.81 20.30
C GLU A 158 -16.30 -8.23 20.36
N LEU A 159 -15.39 -8.75 19.54
CA LEU A 159 -14.01 -8.28 19.46
C LEU A 159 -13.97 -6.79 19.06
N VAL A 160 -14.78 -6.37 18.09
CA VAL A 160 -14.86 -4.97 17.67
C VAL A 160 -15.36 -4.09 18.82
N ARG A 161 -16.39 -4.49 19.56
CA ARG A 161 -16.90 -3.71 20.72
C ARG A 161 -15.88 -3.58 21.85
N ALA A 162 -15.02 -4.58 22.03
CA ALA A 162 -13.95 -4.54 23.03
C ALA A 162 -12.80 -3.58 22.67
N HIS A 163 -12.76 -3.07 21.44
CA HIS A 163 -11.68 -2.22 20.95
C HIS A 163 -12.22 -0.88 20.41
N ARG A 164 -11.37 0.15 20.39
CA ARG A 164 -11.76 1.47 19.86
C ARG A 164 -11.96 1.43 18.33
N THR A 165 -11.08 0.69 17.64
CA THR A 165 -11.07 0.61 16.18
C THR A 165 -10.45 -0.72 15.77
N ALA A 166 -11.07 -1.42 14.83
CA ALA A 166 -10.62 -2.70 14.32
C ALA A 166 -10.45 -2.70 12.79
N LEU A 167 -9.48 -3.46 12.31
CA LEU A 167 -9.32 -3.78 10.89
C LEU A 167 -9.58 -5.27 10.69
N VAL A 168 -10.53 -5.60 9.81
CA VAL A 168 -10.86 -6.99 9.47
C VAL A 168 -10.41 -7.26 8.05
N PHE A 169 -9.33 -8.03 7.90
CA PHE A 169 -8.82 -8.43 6.59
C PHE A 169 -9.58 -9.64 6.06
N VAL A 170 -10.01 -9.57 4.81
CA VAL A 170 -10.69 -10.66 4.11
C VAL A 170 -10.10 -10.89 2.72
N ASN A 171 -10.26 -12.12 2.22
CA ASN A 171 -9.58 -12.55 1.00
C ASN A 171 -10.23 -12.02 -0.29
N THR A 172 -11.54 -11.73 -0.27
CA THR A 172 -12.27 -11.36 -1.49
C THR A 172 -13.14 -10.13 -1.27
N ARG A 173 -13.40 -9.39 -2.35
CA ARG A 173 -14.30 -8.23 -2.35
C ARG A 173 -15.71 -8.61 -1.89
N ARG A 174 -16.21 -9.77 -2.36
CA ARG A 174 -17.49 -10.33 -1.93
C ARG A 174 -17.54 -10.61 -0.44
N MET A 175 -16.44 -11.12 0.14
CA MET A 175 -16.37 -11.32 1.60
C MET A 175 -16.34 -10.01 2.36
N ALA A 176 -15.70 -8.95 1.82
CA ALA A 176 -15.68 -7.65 2.47
C ALA A 176 -17.08 -7.06 2.58
N GLU A 177 -17.82 -7.04 1.47
CA GLU A 177 -19.21 -6.58 1.44
C GLU A 177 -20.12 -7.44 2.32
N ARG A 178 -19.98 -8.77 2.27
CA ARG A 178 -20.80 -9.68 3.08
C ARG A 178 -20.52 -9.53 4.58
N THR A 179 -19.25 -9.42 4.97
CA THR A 179 -18.85 -9.25 6.37
C THR A 179 -19.27 -7.88 6.87
N ALA A 180 -19.07 -6.82 6.08
CA ALA A 180 -19.51 -5.47 6.44
C ALA A 180 -21.02 -5.40 6.67
N ARG A 181 -21.81 -6.06 5.83
CA ARG A 181 -23.27 -6.17 6.01
C ARG A 181 -23.64 -6.87 7.32
N HIS A 182 -23.17 -8.09 7.54
CA HIS A 182 -23.59 -8.87 8.72
C HIS A 182 -23.04 -8.32 10.04
N VAL A 183 -21.81 -7.80 10.04
CA VAL A 183 -21.28 -7.10 11.22
C VAL A 183 -22.01 -5.77 11.43
N GLY A 184 -22.41 -5.09 10.35
CA GLY A 184 -23.25 -3.88 10.40
C GLY A 184 -24.64 -4.13 10.99
N GLU A 185 -25.26 -5.28 10.71
CA GLU A 185 -26.53 -5.70 11.35
C GLU A 185 -26.39 -5.83 12.88
N LEU A 186 -25.20 -6.18 13.37
CA LEU A 186 -24.91 -6.38 14.80
C LEU A 186 -24.41 -5.11 15.51
N LEU A 187 -23.66 -4.24 14.81
CA LEU A 187 -23.01 -3.05 15.39
C LEU A 187 -23.70 -1.73 15.03
N GLY A 188 -24.59 -1.75 14.03
CA GLY A 188 -25.11 -0.56 13.36
C GLY A 188 -24.33 -0.27 12.07
N ASN A 189 -25.05 -0.01 10.98
CA ASN A 189 -24.46 0.22 9.65
C ASN A 189 -23.50 1.42 9.61
N ASP A 190 -23.68 2.41 10.49
CA ASP A 190 -22.80 3.57 10.58
C ASP A 190 -21.45 3.26 11.25
N ALA A 191 -21.33 2.15 11.98
CA ALA A 191 -20.09 1.77 12.66
C ALA A 191 -19.12 0.98 11.75
N VAL A 192 -19.59 0.52 10.58
CA VAL A 192 -18.91 -0.44 9.71
C VAL A 192 -18.78 0.10 8.29
N ALA A 193 -17.64 -0.13 7.65
CA ALA A 193 -17.48 0.13 6.21
C ALA A 193 -16.63 -0.97 5.54
N ALA A 194 -16.87 -1.19 4.24
CA ALA A 194 -16.02 -2.02 3.40
C ALA A 194 -14.98 -1.15 2.67
N HIS A 195 -13.79 -1.69 2.42
CA HIS A 195 -12.75 -1.05 1.60
C HIS A 195 -12.07 -2.05 0.67
N HIS A 196 -12.24 -1.84 -0.63
CA HIS A 196 -11.58 -2.62 -1.66
C HIS A 196 -11.50 -1.88 -2.99
N GLY A 197 -10.62 -2.33 -3.89
CA GLY A 197 -10.34 -1.66 -5.17
C GLY A 197 -11.51 -1.49 -6.14
N SER A 198 -12.63 -2.23 -5.97
CA SER A 198 -13.85 -2.01 -6.77
C SER A 198 -14.68 -0.79 -6.34
N LEU A 199 -14.39 -0.18 -5.19
CA LEU A 199 -15.14 0.99 -4.73
C LEU A 199 -14.62 2.26 -5.40
N ALA A 200 -15.56 3.18 -5.64
CA ALA A 200 -15.24 4.53 -6.09
C ALA A 200 -14.20 5.19 -5.16
N ARG A 201 -13.35 6.05 -5.73
CA ARG A 201 -12.29 6.74 -4.98
C ARG A 201 -12.86 7.52 -3.80
N GLU A 202 -13.97 8.20 -4.01
CA GLU A 202 -14.66 9.03 -3.02
C GLU A 202 -15.11 8.18 -1.83
N ALA A 203 -15.67 6.99 -2.11
CA ALA A 203 -16.10 6.05 -1.07
C ALA A 203 -14.91 5.51 -0.26
N ARG A 204 -13.81 5.12 -0.92
CA ARG A 204 -12.58 4.67 -0.24
C ARG A 204 -12.00 5.76 0.66
N LEU A 205 -11.90 6.98 0.14
CA LEU A 205 -11.37 8.13 0.89
C LEU A 205 -12.24 8.49 2.09
N LEU A 206 -13.57 8.48 1.93
CA LEU A 206 -14.51 8.72 3.02
C LEU A 206 -14.36 7.68 4.13
N ALA A 207 -14.26 6.39 3.78
CA ALA A 207 -14.05 5.33 4.75
C ALA A 207 -12.72 5.50 5.52
N GLU A 208 -11.63 5.83 4.83
CA GLU A 208 -10.33 6.12 5.46
C GLU A 208 -10.37 7.34 6.40
N GLN A 209 -11.07 8.41 5.99
CA GLN A 209 -11.22 9.61 6.82
C GLN A 209 -12.05 9.33 8.07
N ARG A 210 -13.17 8.61 7.93
CA ARG A 210 -14.02 8.22 9.06
C ARG A 210 -13.26 7.31 10.03
N LEU A 211 -12.45 6.39 9.52
CA LEU A 211 -11.58 5.55 10.35
C LEU A 211 -10.56 6.38 11.13
N LYS A 212 -9.86 7.31 10.46
CA LYS A 212 -8.89 8.22 11.10
C LYS A 212 -9.53 9.15 12.13
N ALA A 213 -10.77 9.56 11.90
CA ALA A 213 -11.55 10.38 12.83
C ALA A 213 -12.13 9.58 14.02
N GLY A 214 -12.00 8.25 14.04
CA GLY A 214 -12.59 7.39 15.06
C GLY A 214 -14.11 7.29 14.96
N GLN A 215 -14.69 7.59 13.80
CA GLN A 215 -16.13 7.52 13.51
C GLN A 215 -16.57 6.15 13.00
N LEU A 216 -15.61 5.25 12.73
CA LEU A 216 -15.85 3.84 12.40
C LEU A 216 -15.25 2.97 13.49
N GLN A 217 -16.01 1.99 13.95
CA GLN A 217 -15.50 0.98 14.87
C GLN A 217 -14.74 -0.11 14.11
N VAL A 218 -15.16 -0.43 12.88
CA VAL A 218 -14.49 -1.44 12.06
C VAL A 218 -14.47 -1.10 10.59
N LEU A 219 -13.31 -1.34 9.96
CA LEU A 219 -13.16 -1.31 8.51
C LEU A 219 -12.83 -2.72 8.01
N VAL A 220 -13.67 -3.25 7.12
CA VAL A 220 -13.47 -4.55 6.50
C VAL A 220 -12.75 -4.37 5.18
N VAL A 221 -11.51 -4.88 5.09
CA VAL A 221 -10.58 -4.54 4.02
C VAL A 221 -10.12 -5.78 3.27
N THR A 222 -9.92 -5.65 1.96
CA THR A 222 -9.03 -6.58 1.25
C THR A 222 -7.57 -6.16 1.41
N ALA A 223 -6.61 -6.88 0.85
CA ALA A 223 -5.17 -6.53 0.85
C ALA A 223 -4.81 -5.20 0.14
N SER A 224 -5.80 -4.32 -0.07
CA SER A 224 -5.68 -3.01 -0.70
C SER A 224 -5.42 -1.87 0.28
N LEU A 225 -5.51 -2.11 1.60
CA LEU A 225 -5.26 -1.11 2.64
C LEU A 225 -3.81 -1.15 3.10
#